data_AF-A0A4Q4B2Y9-F1
#
_entry.id   AF-A0A4Q4B2Y9-F1
#
_cell.length_a   1.000
_cell.length_b   1.000
_cell.length_c   1.000
_cell.angle_alpha   90.00
_cell.angle_beta   90.00
_cell.angle_gamma   90.00
#
_symmetry.space_group_name_H-M   'P 1'
#
loop_
_entity.id
_entity.type
_entity.pdbx_description
1 polymer ?
#
loop_
_entity_poly.entity_id
_entity_poly.type
_entity_poly.pdbx_seq_one_letter_code
_entity_poly.pdbx_strand_id
1 'polypeptide(L)'
;MKHLIYIFIILFTIQTSGQDSTEKKQFRVDLLTVEKTTKDTIISSIVEIYSGEKRIKTDISDFDGISIFFIKSKDIVNDKIRLKIYGPKCSIFEKEYTLKDDLNTTINLEYGETEYTHHSQTMEMYKKLNIKPKIFECGYEEPTVILKN
;
A
#
# COMPACT_ATOMS: atom_id res chain seq x y z
N MET A 1 -22.61 15.62 -54.00
CA MET A 1 -21.38 14.98 -53.47
C MET A 1 -20.54 15.87 -52.56
N LYS A 2 -20.42 17.19 -52.78
CA LYS A 2 -19.64 18.07 -51.90
C LYS A 2 -20.21 18.23 -50.48
N HIS A 3 -21.54 18.24 -50.32
CA HIS A 3 -22.19 18.39 -49.01
C HIS A 3 -22.10 17.15 -48.10
N LEU A 4 -21.91 15.96 -48.67
CA LEU A 4 -21.74 14.70 -47.90
C LEU A 4 -20.38 14.62 -47.21
N ILE A 5 -19.35 15.26 -47.76
CA ILE A 5 -18.00 15.31 -47.18
C ILE A 5 -18.00 16.09 -45.86
N TYR A 6 -18.77 17.18 -45.78
CA TYR A 6 -18.88 17.98 -44.56
C TYR A 6 -19.56 17.20 -43.42
N ILE A 7 -20.52 16.33 -43.73
CA ILE A 7 -21.20 15.49 -42.72
C ILE A 7 -20.24 14.47 -42.10
N PHE A 8 -19.34 13.89 -42.90
CA PHE A 8 -18.31 12.98 -42.40
C PHE A 8 -17.28 13.67 -41.48
N ILE A 9 -16.91 14.92 -41.80
CA ILE A 9 -15.97 15.70 -40.97
C ILE A 9 -16.61 16.04 -39.62
N ILE A 10 -17.91 16.38 -39.59
CA ILE A 10 -18.65 16.70 -38.37
C ILE A 10 -18.80 15.44 -37.48
N LEU A 11 -19.07 14.27 -38.07
CA LEU A 11 -19.17 13.01 -37.32
C LEU A 11 -17.83 12.60 -36.67
N PHE A 12 -16.70 12.94 -37.28
CA PHE A 12 -15.37 12.65 -36.71
C PHE A 12 -15.06 13.53 -35.48
N THR A 13 -15.61 14.75 -35.44
CA THR A 13 -15.41 15.69 -34.32
C THR A 13 -16.27 15.37 -33.09
N ILE A 14 -17.33 14.57 -33.23
CA ILE A 14 -18.22 14.21 -32.09
C ILE A 14 -17.68 13.01 -31.30
N GLN A 15 -16.67 12.30 -31.82
CA GLN A 15 -16.07 11.15 -31.13
C GLN A 15 -15.01 11.53 -30.08
N THR A 16 -14.67 12.82 -29.91
CA THR A 16 -13.56 13.24 -29.02
C THR A 16 -14.00 13.91 -27.73
N SER A 17 -15.28 13.84 -27.35
CA SER A 17 -15.77 14.44 -26.11
C SER A 17 -16.77 13.53 -25.43
N GLY A 18 -16.31 12.74 -24.45
CA GLY A 18 -17.22 11.93 -23.63
C GLY A 18 -16.63 10.78 -22.81
N GLN A 19 -15.31 10.57 -22.75
CA GLN A 19 -14.73 9.84 -21.62
C GLN A 19 -14.26 10.86 -20.59
N ASP A 20 -15.20 11.39 -19.82
CA ASP A 20 -14.85 11.75 -18.45
C ASP A 20 -14.32 10.46 -17.82
N SER A 21 -13.01 10.33 -17.68
CA SER A 21 -12.45 9.21 -16.95
C SER A 21 -12.84 9.41 -15.49
N THR A 22 -14.00 8.84 -15.12
CA THR A 22 -14.38 8.49 -13.74
C THR A 22 -13.41 7.48 -13.11
N GLU A 23 -12.31 7.18 -13.80
CA GLU A 23 -11.25 6.32 -13.35
C GLU A 23 -10.57 6.95 -12.14
N LYS A 24 -10.75 6.32 -10.99
CA LYS A 24 -10.13 6.72 -9.74
C LYS A 24 -8.63 6.82 -9.95
N LYS A 25 -8.01 7.96 -9.61
CA LYS A 25 -6.56 8.17 -9.82
C LYS A 25 -5.69 7.37 -8.84
N GLN A 26 -6.25 7.04 -7.68
CA GLN A 26 -5.53 6.42 -6.58
C GLN A 26 -6.49 5.67 -5.65
N PHE A 27 -6.04 4.51 -5.18
CA PHE A 27 -6.70 3.72 -4.16
C PHE A 27 -6.02 3.92 -2.81
N ARG A 28 -6.84 4.02 -1.77
CA ARG A 28 -6.44 3.93 -0.37
C ARG A 28 -6.65 2.50 0.11
N VAL A 29 -5.62 1.94 0.73
CA VAL A 29 -5.65 0.61 1.34
C VAL A 29 -5.32 0.75 2.82
N ASP A 30 -6.31 0.50 3.65
CA ASP A 30 -6.21 0.54 5.11
C ASP A 30 -6.26 -0.90 5.63
N LEU A 31 -5.18 -1.31 6.30
CA LEU A 31 -5.03 -2.64 6.86
C LEU A 31 -4.94 -2.54 8.38
N LEU A 32 -5.71 -3.37 9.08
CA LEU A 32 -5.49 -3.65 10.50
C LEU A 32 -4.94 -5.07 10.62
N THR A 33 -3.75 -5.22 11.18
CA THR A 33 -3.11 -6.54 11.34
C THR A 33 -3.26 -7.03 12.77
N VAL A 34 -3.89 -8.19 12.94
CA VAL A 34 -4.12 -8.82 14.25
C VAL A 34 -3.71 -10.28 14.25
N GLU A 35 -3.36 -10.80 15.41
CA GLU A 35 -3.18 -12.25 15.58
C GLU A 35 -4.55 -12.94 15.59
N LYS A 36 -4.67 -14.05 14.87
CA LYS A 36 -5.95 -14.72 14.62
C LYS A 36 -6.62 -15.21 15.89
N THR A 37 -5.86 -15.65 16.89
CA THR A 37 -6.36 -16.30 18.10
C THR A 37 -6.62 -15.30 19.22
N THR A 38 -5.62 -14.51 19.62
CA THR A 38 -5.70 -13.54 20.70
C THR A 38 -6.42 -12.26 20.28
N LYS A 39 -6.48 -11.98 18.98
CA LYS A 39 -6.99 -10.73 18.40
C LYS A 39 -6.17 -9.49 18.76
N ASP A 40 -4.98 -9.68 19.33
CA ASP A 40 -4.06 -8.59 19.61
C ASP A 40 -3.55 -7.98 18.31
N THR A 41 -3.36 -6.66 18.32
CA THR A 41 -2.76 -5.95 17.19
C THR A 41 -1.28 -6.33 17.06
N ILE A 42 -0.85 -6.48 15.82
CA ILE A 42 0.53 -6.86 15.53
C ILE A 42 1.30 -5.63 15.06
N ILE A 43 2.07 -5.07 16.00
CA ILE A 43 3.00 -3.99 15.74
C ILE A 43 4.12 -4.45 14.81
N SER A 44 4.62 -3.50 14.01
CA SER A 44 5.78 -3.73 13.16
C SER A 44 5.64 -4.85 12.14
N SER A 45 4.41 -5.13 11.69
CA SER A 45 4.16 -6.03 10.57
C SER A 45 4.69 -5.41 9.29
N ILE A 46 5.56 -6.11 8.57
CA ILE A 46 6.05 -5.66 7.28
C ILE A 46 5.01 -6.03 6.24
N VAL A 47 4.50 -5.03 5.52
CA VAL A 47 3.51 -5.23 4.47
C VAL A 47 4.17 -4.92 3.14
N GLU A 48 4.05 -5.87 2.21
CA GLU A 48 4.44 -5.72 0.82
C GLU A 48 3.20 -5.77 -0.07
N ILE A 49 3.07 -4.81 -0.97
CA ILE A 49 1.99 -4.77 -1.96
C ILE A 49 2.58 -4.98 -3.33
N TYR A 50 2.10 -6.01 -4.01
CA TYR A 50 2.48 -6.38 -5.36
C TYR A 50 1.35 -6.11 -6.34
N SER A 51 1.72 -5.78 -7.57
CA SER A 51 0.85 -5.74 -8.75
C SER A 51 1.52 -6.59 -9.82
N GLY A 52 0.90 -7.72 -10.17
CA GLY A 52 1.59 -8.82 -10.85
C GLY A 52 2.82 -9.28 -10.06
N GLU A 53 3.98 -9.30 -10.71
CA GLU A 53 5.27 -9.70 -10.10
C GLU A 53 6.03 -8.53 -9.45
N LYS A 54 5.57 -7.29 -9.67
CA LYS A 54 6.28 -6.09 -9.22
C LYS A 54 5.79 -5.64 -7.84
N ARG A 55 6.72 -5.47 -6.89
CA ARG A 55 6.45 -4.77 -5.63
C ARG A 55 6.22 -3.27 -5.92
N ILE A 56 5.04 -2.77 -5.61
CA ILE A 56 4.65 -1.37 -5.87
C ILE A 56 4.66 -0.50 -4.62
N LYS A 57 4.43 -1.09 -3.45
CA LYS A 57 4.49 -0.42 -2.14
C LYS A 57 5.00 -1.37 -1.07
N THR A 58 5.58 -0.80 -0.03
CA THR A 58 5.89 -1.48 1.21
C THR A 58 5.96 -0.47 2.35
N ASP A 59 5.51 -0.89 3.52
CA ASP A 59 5.64 -0.14 4.76
C ASP A 59 5.51 -1.09 5.96
N ILE A 60 5.64 -0.53 7.16
CA ILE A 60 5.48 -1.24 8.42
C ILE A 60 4.21 -0.77 9.12
N SER A 61 3.51 -1.67 9.82
CA SER A 61 2.39 -1.28 10.67
C SER A 61 2.84 -0.47 11.88
N ASP A 62 2.02 0.51 12.25
CA ASP A 62 2.26 1.37 13.41
C ASP A 62 2.04 0.62 14.75
N PHE A 63 2.04 1.38 15.85
CA PHE A 63 1.85 0.84 17.20
C PHE A 63 0.43 0.28 17.43
N ASP A 64 -0.53 0.63 16.57
CA ASP A 64 -1.90 0.11 16.61
C ASP A 64 -2.10 -1.04 15.60
N GLY A 65 -1.03 -1.49 14.94
CA GLY A 65 -1.11 -2.53 13.91
C GLY A 65 -1.76 -2.06 12.61
N ILE A 66 -1.89 -0.75 12.41
CA ILE A 66 -2.52 -0.14 11.25
C ILE A 66 -1.46 0.13 10.17
N SER A 67 -1.83 -0.09 8.90
CA SER A 67 -1.01 0.28 7.75
C SER A 67 -1.87 0.94 6.68
N ILE A 68 -1.48 2.15 6.25
CA ILE A 68 -2.22 2.93 5.26
C ILE A 68 -1.36 3.11 4.01
N PHE A 69 -1.89 2.71 2.86
CA PHE A 69 -1.23 2.83 1.57
C PHE A 69 -2.05 3.64 0.59
N PHE A 70 -1.34 4.46 -0.18
CA PHE A 70 -1.90 5.20 -1.29
C PHE A 70 -1.27 4.69 -2.60
N ILE A 71 -2.05 3.96 -3.39
CA ILE A 71 -1.60 3.25 -4.60
C ILE A 71 -2.16 3.96 -5.84
N LYS A 72 -1.29 4.37 -6.77
CA LYS A 72 -1.76 4.99 -8.02
C LYS A 72 -2.35 3.92 -8.92
N SER A 73 -3.49 4.19 -9.53
CA SER A 73 -4.20 3.20 -10.35
C SER A 73 -3.38 2.73 -11.54
N LYS A 74 -2.55 3.60 -12.11
CA LYS A 74 -1.60 3.26 -13.19
C LYS A 74 -0.54 2.22 -12.82
N ASP A 75 -0.29 2.00 -11.53
CA ASP A 75 0.69 1.02 -11.05
C ASP A 75 0.02 -0.36 -10.82
N ILE A 76 -1.30 -0.45 -10.93
CA ILE A 76 -2.11 -1.66 -10.75
C ILE A 76 -2.35 -2.32 -12.11
N VAL A 77 -2.09 -3.61 -12.21
CA VAL A 77 -2.33 -4.42 -13.41
C VAL A 77 -3.53 -5.32 -13.16
N ASN A 78 -4.47 -5.35 -14.11
CA ASN A 78 -5.69 -6.17 -14.05
C ASN A 78 -6.51 -5.95 -12.77
N ASP A 79 -6.54 -4.72 -12.26
CA ASP A 79 -7.26 -4.32 -11.05
C ASP A 79 -6.94 -5.17 -9.81
N LYS A 80 -5.75 -5.77 -9.76
CA LYS A 80 -5.38 -6.73 -8.72
C LYS A 80 -4.13 -6.30 -7.98
N ILE A 81 -4.19 -6.47 -6.66
CA ILE A 81 -3.01 -6.41 -5.80
C ILE A 81 -2.87 -7.70 -5.02
N ARG A 82 -1.64 -8.06 -4.71
CA ARG A 82 -1.32 -9.15 -3.79
C ARG A 82 -0.64 -8.56 -2.56
N LEU A 83 -1.26 -8.78 -1.42
CA LEU A 83 -0.67 -8.46 -0.12
C LEU A 83 0.20 -9.61 0.33
N LYS A 84 1.40 -9.30 0.80
CA LYS A 84 2.28 -10.25 1.49
C LYS A 84 2.74 -9.62 2.79
N ILE A 85 2.43 -10.26 3.92
CA ILE A 85 2.57 -9.66 5.25
C ILE A 85 3.39 -10.58 6.16
N TYR A 86 4.35 -9.98 6.85
CA TYR A 86 5.24 -10.63 7.82
C TYR A 86 5.01 -9.98 9.17
N GLY A 87 4.29 -10.67 10.04
CA GLY A 87 4.13 -10.26 11.43
C GLY A 87 5.17 -10.96 12.32
N PRO A 88 5.68 -10.31 13.38
CA PRO A 88 6.45 -10.98 14.41
C PRO A 88 5.73 -12.23 14.94
N LYS A 89 6.43 -13.37 14.98
CA LYS A 89 5.96 -14.69 15.43
C LYS A 89 4.82 -15.30 14.60
N CYS A 90 4.48 -14.69 13.48
CA CYS A 90 3.39 -15.17 12.63
C CYS A 90 3.92 -15.78 11.33
N SER A 91 3.19 -16.76 10.82
CA SER A 91 3.38 -17.24 9.46
C SER A 91 3.10 -16.15 8.43
N ILE A 92 3.78 -16.24 7.30
CA ILE A 92 3.62 -15.30 6.19
C ILE A 92 2.19 -15.39 5.65
N PHE A 93 1.50 -14.26 5.64
CA PHE A 93 0.20 -14.14 5.00
C PHE A 93 0.37 -13.67 3.56
N GLU A 94 -0.32 -14.32 2.63
CA GLU A 94 -0.33 -13.93 1.22
C GLU A 94 -1.74 -14.05 0.65
N LYS A 95 -2.27 -12.96 0.08
CA LYS A 95 -3.62 -12.96 -0.50
C LYS A 95 -3.77 -11.92 -1.61
N GLU A 96 -4.47 -12.31 -2.68
CA GLU A 96 -4.86 -11.43 -3.78
C GLU A 96 -6.21 -10.74 -3.49
N TYR A 97 -6.30 -9.47 -3.89
CA TYR A 97 -7.49 -8.64 -3.80
C TYR A 97 -7.74 -7.98 -5.16
N THR A 98 -9.00 -7.92 -5.57
CA THR A 98 -9.44 -7.09 -6.70
C THR A 98 -9.84 -5.71 -6.19
N LEU A 99 -9.16 -4.67 -6.65
CA LEU A 99 -9.40 -3.26 -6.29
C LEU A 99 -10.36 -2.61 -7.28
N LYS A 100 -11.64 -2.60 -6.93
CA LYS A 100 -12.65 -1.77 -7.61
C LYS A 100 -12.84 -0.41 -6.93
N ASP A 101 -12.53 -0.33 -5.65
CA ASP A 101 -12.57 0.86 -4.81
C ASP A 101 -11.51 0.74 -3.70
N ASP A 102 -11.50 1.66 -2.74
CA ASP A 102 -10.64 1.60 -1.57
C ASP A 102 -10.84 0.29 -0.79
N LEU A 103 -9.75 -0.21 -0.23
CA LEU A 103 -9.73 -1.46 0.51
C LEU A 103 -9.54 -1.15 1.99
N ASN A 104 -10.54 -1.45 2.81
CA ASN A 104 -10.41 -1.47 4.26
C ASN A 104 -10.60 -2.91 4.74
N THR A 105 -9.58 -3.51 5.35
CA THR A 105 -9.67 -4.90 5.79
C THR A 105 -8.81 -5.18 7.03
N THR A 106 -9.30 -6.09 7.87
CA THR A 106 -8.51 -6.72 8.92
C THR A 106 -7.82 -7.96 8.37
N ILE A 107 -6.53 -8.10 8.61
CA ILE A 107 -5.75 -9.29 8.30
C ILE A 107 -5.51 -10.04 9.61
N ASN A 108 -5.97 -11.29 9.65
CA ASN A 108 -5.72 -12.20 10.76
C ASN A 108 -4.49 -13.05 10.42
N LEU A 109 -3.37 -12.80 11.10
CA LEU A 109 -2.17 -13.60 10.96
C LEU A 109 -2.20 -14.80 11.91
N GLU A 110 -1.73 -15.94 11.45
CA GLU A 110 -1.64 -17.15 12.25
C GLU A 110 -0.26 -17.22 12.91
N TYR A 111 -0.20 -17.57 14.18
CA TYR A 111 1.07 -17.99 14.80
C TYR A 111 1.69 -19.14 14.01
N GLY A 112 3.00 -19.08 13.82
CA GLY A 112 3.72 -20.18 13.19
C GLY A 112 5.21 -19.94 13.12
N GLU A 113 5.92 -20.91 12.52
CA GLU A 113 7.37 -20.84 12.39
C GLU A 113 7.77 -19.71 11.45
N THR A 114 8.53 -18.76 11.99
CA THR A 114 9.06 -17.60 11.27
C THR A 114 10.38 -17.18 11.89
N GLU A 115 11.28 -16.67 11.06
CA GLU A 115 12.51 -16.03 11.53
C GLU A 115 12.26 -14.64 12.11
N TYR A 116 11.14 -14.01 11.74
CA TYR A 116 10.76 -12.71 12.24
C TYR A 116 9.99 -12.88 13.54
N THR A 117 10.69 -12.87 14.67
CA THR A 117 10.13 -13.21 15.99
C THR A 117 9.89 -11.99 16.88
N HIS A 118 10.53 -10.86 16.59
CA HIS A 118 10.44 -9.65 17.40
C HIS A 118 10.61 -8.39 16.56
N HIS A 119 9.89 -7.31 16.91
CA HIS A 119 9.90 -6.04 16.15
C HIS A 119 11.31 -5.41 16.04
N SER A 120 12.22 -5.68 16.97
CA SER A 120 13.62 -5.23 16.89
C SER A 120 14.36 -5.78 15.66
N GLN A 121 13.87 -6.86 15.05
CA GLN A 121 14.44 -7.48 13.85
C GLN A 121 13.94 -6.83 12.54
N THR A 122 13.08 -5.81 12.61
CA THR A 122 12.47 -5.16 11.42
C THR A 122 13.54 -4.75 10.39
N MET A 123 14.64 -4.14 10.84
CA MET A 123 15.70 -3.68 9.94
C MET A 123 16.46 -4.84 9.29
N GLU A 124 16.66 -5.95 10.00
CA GLU A 124 17.26 -7.16 9.46
C GLU A 124 16.36 -7.78 8.40
N MET A 125 15.06 -7.87 8.69
CA MET A 125 14.05 -8.34 7.75
C MET A 125 13.98 -7.46 6.49
N TYR A 126 14.07 -6.13 6.65
CA TYR A 126 14.15 -5.21 5.50
C TYR A 126 15.32 -5.54 4.58
N LYS A 127 16.51 -5.78 5.13
CA LYS A 127 17.67 -6.20 4.34
C LYS A 127 17.41 -7.51 3.63
N LYS A 128 16.86 -8.51 4.34
CA LYS A 128 16.55 -9.82 3.77
C LYS A 128 15.53 -9.75 2.63
N LEU A 129 14.51 -8.91 2.78
CA LEU A 129 13.46 -8.68 1.79
C LEU A 129 13.87 -7.71 0.67
N ASN A 130 15.12 -7.23 0.69
CA ASN A 130 15.64 -6.23 -0.23
C ASN A 130 14.75 -4.95 -0.28
N ILE A 131 14.32 -4.50 0.89
CA ILE A 131 13.53 -3.29 1.09
C ILE A 131 14.47 -2.16 1.50
N LYS A 132 14.41 -1.03 0.79
CA LYS A 132 15.11 0.18 1.18
C LYS A 132 14.29 0.92 2.25
N PRO A 133 14.80 1.14 3.46
CA PRO A 133 14.10 1.92 4.46
C PRO A 133 13.90 3.35 3.96
N LYS A 134 12.73 3.92 4.21
CA LYS A 134 12.51 5.35 4.01
C LYS A 134 13.32 6.08 5.08
N ILE A 135 14.18 7.01 4.67
CA ILE A 135 14.91 7.86 5.61
C ILE A 135 13.88 8.80 6.23
N PHE A 136 13.59 8.62 7.52
CA PHE A 136 12.89 9.62 8.31
C PHE A 136 13.93 10.57 8.87
N GLU A 137 13.93 11.83 8.43
CA GLU A 137 14.63 12.90 9.13
C GLU A 137 13.84 13.17 10.41
N CYS A 138 14.29 12.67 11.56
CA CYS A 138 13.72 13.10 12.83
C CYS A 138 14.24 14.51 13.14
N GLY A 139 13.34 15.47 13.36
CA GLY A 139 13.71 16.81 13.77
C GLY A 139 14.30 16.76 15.18
N TYR A 140 15.58 17.10 15.32
CA TYR A 140 16.19 17.34 16.61
C TYR A 140 15.86 18.80 17.00
N GLU A 141 14.93 19.00 17.93
CA GLU A 141 14.78 20.31 18.57
C GLU A 141 15.90 20.44 19.61
N GLU A 142 16.86 21.33 19.35
CA GLU A 142 17.90 21.65 20.33
C GLU A 142 17.25 22.29 21.57
N PRO A 143 17.58 21.81 22.80
CA PRO A 143 17.01 22.38 24.01
C PRO A 143 17.46 23.84 24.16
N THR A 144 16.50 24.76 24.23
CA THR A 144 16.77 26.17 24.47
C THR A 144 17.27 26.36 25.91
N VAL A 145 18.57 26.56 26.09
CA VAL A 145 19.14 26.89 27.40
C VAL A 145 18.81 28.34 27.73
N ILE A 146 17.81 28.55 28.59
CA ILE A 146 17.51 29.87 29.15
C ILE A 146 18.54 30.15 30.25
N LEU A 147 19.59 30.91 29.92
CA LEU A 147 20.47 31.51 30.93
C LEU A 147 19.70 32.63 31.63
N LYS A 148 19.37 32.42 32.91
CA LYS A 148 18.90 33.51 33.79
C LYS A 148 20.13 34.31 34.21
N ASN A 149 20.20 35.57 33.78
CA ASN A 149 21.12 36.58 34.31
C ASN A 149 20.73 36.98 35.74
#